data_AF-A0A3C0I6L8-F1
#
_entry.id   AF-A0A3C0I6L8-F1
#
_cell.length_a   1.000
_cell.length_b   1.000
_cell.length_c   1.000
_cell.angle_alpha   90.00
_cell.angle_beta   90.00
_cell.angle_gamma   90.00
#
_symmetry.space_group_name_H-M   'P 1'
#
loop_
_entity.id
_entity.type
_entity.pdbx_description
1 polymer ?
#
loop_
_entity_poly.entity_id
_entity_poly.type
_entity_poly.pdbx_seq_one_letter_code
_entity_poly.pdbx_strand_id
1 'polypeptide(L)'
;MPFYLLETIHELAQDENNIILLGRKVEIDVANLGYFKADVAACIKNLWPSDFHKTIHYENTKLTFDVYKGKCLSPSGEYEEVYMKLKLGCKGEICVEIGSFHL
;
A
#
# COMPACT_ATOMS: atom_id res chain seq x y z
N MET A 1 -13.08 -10.82 1.27
CA MET A 1 -11.72 -11.38 1.12
C MET A 1 -10.98 -10.51 0.13
N PRO A 2 -9.67 -10.28 0.34
CA PRO A 2 -8.85 -9.55 -0.60
C PRO A 2 -8.71 -10.32 -1.93
N PHE A 3 -8.49 -9.58 -3.00
CA PHE A 3 -8.23 -10.12 -4.33
C PHE A 3 -6.79 -10.66 -4.44
N TYR A 4 -5.84 -10.02 -3.76
CA TYR A 4 -4.45 -10.45 -3.66
C TYR A 4 -4.20 -11.13 -2.30
N LEU A 5 -3.33 -12.14 -2.27
CA LEU A 5 -2.92 -12.79 -1.04
C LEU A 5 -2.07 -11.83 -0.20
N LEU A 6 -2.43 -11.65 1.07
CA LEU A 6 -1.71 -10.75 1.97
C LEU A 6 -0.29 -11.26 2.23
N GLU A 7 -0.09 -12.58 2.23
CA GLU A 7 1.22 -13.21 2.35
C GLU A 7 2.16 -12.76 1.22
N THR A 8 1.68 -12.75 -0.03
CA THR A 8 2.46 -12.26 -1.18
C THR A 8 2.77 -10.77 -1.06
N ILE A 9 1.81 -9.98 -0.57
CA ILE A 9 2.03 -8.54 -0.32
C ILE A 9 3.13 -8.34 0.74
N HIS A 10 3.14 -9.14 1.81
CA HIS A 10 4.17 -9.10 2.86
C HIS A 10 5.55 -9.54 2.36
N GLU A 11 5.62 -10.58 1.53
CA GLU A 11 6.87 -11.05 0.93
C GLU A 11 7.53 -9.97 0.08
N LEU A 12 6.74 -9.29 -0.75
CA LEU A 12 7.24 -8.21 -1.60
C LEU A 12 7.66 -6.98 -0.78
N ALA A 13 6.89 -6.62 0.25
CA ALA A 13 7.17 -5.47 1.11
C ALA A 13 8.40 -5.65 2.02
N GLN A 14 9.07 -6.82 1.98
CA GLN A 14 10.39 -6.99 2.60
C GLN A 14 11.45 -6.07 1.99
N ASP A 15 11.34 -5.78 0.70
CA ASP A 15 12.22 -4.84 -0.02
C ASP A 15 11.41 -3.62 -0.47
N GLU A 16 11.81 -2.42 -0.02
CA GLU A 16 11.17 -1.17 -0.41
C GLU A 16 11.26 -0.91 -1.92
N ASN A 17 12.21 -1.50 -2.64
CA ASN A 17 12.32 -1.41 -4.09
C ASN A 17 11.10 -2.01 -4.80
N ASN A 18 10.45 -3.01 -4.18
CA ASN A 18 9.23 -3.63 -4.68
C ASN A 18 7.97 -2.80 -4.39
N ILE A 19 8.05 -1.70 -3.65
CA ILE A 19 6.93 -0.78 -3.48
C ILE A 19 6.91 0.20 -4.66
N ILE A 20 5.78 0.49 -5.26
CA ILE A 20 5.67 1.45 -6.36
C ILE A 20 4.52 2.40 -6.06
N LEU A 21 4.81 3.69 -5.94
CA LEU A 21 3.77 4.71 -5.77
C LEU A 21 3.17 5.03 -7.14
N LEU A 22 1.87 4.79 -7.33
CA LEU A 22 1.25 4.94 -8.64
C LEU A 22 0.95 6.41 -8.95
N GLY A 23 1.97 7.05 -9.53
CA GLY A 23 1.88 8.38 -10.09
C GLY A 23 2.16 9.47 -9.07
N ARG A 24 2.48 10.66 -9.62
CA ARG A 24 2.96 11.82 -8.89
C ARG A 24 2.04 12.25 -7.74
N LYS A 25 0.73 12.06 -7.87
CA LYS A 25 -0.22 12.39 -6.81
C LYS A 25 0.01 11.55 -5.56
N VAL A 26 0.20 10.24 -5.69
CA VAL A 26 0.42 9.35 -4.55
C VAL A 26 1.77 9.66 -3.90
N GLU A 27 2.80 9.94 -4.70
CA GLU A 27 4.11 10.37 -4.18
C GLU A 27 4.01 11.65 -3.33
N ILE A 28 3.24 12.65 -3.80
CA ILE A 28 3.00 13.88 -3.07
C ILE A 28 2.20 13.62 -1.79
N ASP A 29 1.14 12.80 -1.86
CA ASP A 29 0.28 12.50 -0.70
C ASP A 29 1.10 11.79 0.40
N VAL A 30 1.96 10.83 0.03
CA VAL A 30 2.90 10.15 0.94
C VAL A 30 3.90 11.15 1.56
N ALA A 31 4.54 11.97 0.73
CA ALA A 31 5.54 12.94 1.19
C ALA A 31 4.95 14.04 2.08
N ASN A 32 3.72 14.49 1.80
CA ASN A 32 3.03 15.51 2.61
C ASN A 32 2.70 15.00 4.02
N LEU A 33 2.48 13.69 4.16
CA LEU A 33 2.33 13.04 5.45
C LEU A 33 3.68 12.73 6.13
N GLY A 34 4.79 13.07 5.48
CA GLY A 34 6.14 12.88 5.97
C GLY A 34 6.69 11.45 5.78
N TYR A 35 5.91 10.55 5.20
CA TYR A 35 6.32 9.16 4.98
C TYR A 35 7.30 9.07 3.81
N PHE A 36 8.24 8.14 3.91
CA PHE A 36 9.08 7.68 2.81
C PHE A 36 8.65 6.29 2.36
N LYS A 37 9.21 5.85 1.22
CA LYS A 37 8.97 4.52 0.67
C LYS A 37 9.24 3.39 1.67
N ALA A 38 10.31 3.54 2.46
CA ALA A 38 10.68 2.65 3.56
C ALA A 38 9.55 2.50 4.59
N ASP A 39 8.94 3.62 4.98
CA ASP A 39 7.88 3.66 5.98
C ASP A 39 6.60 3.02 5.44
N VAL A 40 6.28 3.26 4.17
CA VAL A 40 5.16 2.59 3.48
C VAL A 40 5.39 1.07 3.45
N ALA A 41 6.58 0.61 3.10
CA ALA A 41 6.93 -0.82 3.12
C ALA A 41 6.82 -1.41 4.53
N ALA A 42 7.33 -0.70 5.54
CA ALA A 42 7.22 -1.09 6.94
C ALA A 42 5.76 -1.19 7.41
N CYS A 43 4.91 -0.26 6.97
CA CYS A 43 3.49 -0.31 7.29
C CYS A 43 2.79 -1.50 6.63
N ILE A 44 3.06 -1.76 5.35
CA ILE A 44 2.49 -2.90 4.61
C ILE A 44 2.87 -4.22 5.27
N LYS A 45 4.11 -4.38 5.76
CA LYS A 45 4.56 -5.58 6.49
C LYS A 45 3.81 -5.84 7.80
N ASN A 46 3.20 -4.81 8.37
CA ASN A 46 2.48 -4.88 9.63
C ASN A 46 0.96 -5.01 9.44
N LEU A 47 0.47 -5.18 8.20
CA LEU A 47 -0.95 -5.37 7.93
C LEU A 47 -1.43 -6.72 8.46
N TRP A 48 -2.66 -6.72 8.97
CA TRP A 48 -3.36 -7.92 9.41
C TRP A 48 -4.57 -8.19 8.51
N PRO A 49 -5.06 -9.44 8.44
CA PRO A 49 -6.31 -9.74 7.74
C PRO A 49 -7.51 -8.90 8.23
N SER A 50 -7.50 -8.47 9.49
CA SER A 50 -8.51 -7.58 10.08
C SER A 50 -8.49 -6.16 9.52
N ASP A 51 -7.36 -5.73 8.93
CA ASP A 51 -7.19 -4.39 8.37
C ASP A 51 -7.77 -4.30 6.95
N PHE A 52 -8.10 -5.44 6.33
CA PHE A 52 -8.76 -5.48 5.04
C PHE A 52 -10.14 -4.81 5.12
N HIS A 53 -10.35 -3.80 4.29
CA HIS A 53 -11.59 -3.05 4.24
C HIS A 53 -12.50 -3.51 3.09
N LYS A 54 -11.99 -3.53 1.85
CA LYS A 54 -12.75 -3.93 0.65
C LYS A 54 -11.85 -4.05 -0.58
N THR A 55 -12.35 -4.69 -1.62
CA THR A 55 -11.76 -4.66 -2.97
C THR A 55 -12.50 -3.64 -3.84
N ILE A 56 -11.77 -2.84 -4.62
CA ILE A 56 -12.32 -1.87 -5.59
C ILE A 56 -11.91 -2.29 -7.00
N HIS A 57 -12.90 -2.43 -7.87
CA HIS A 57 -12.70 -2.69 -9.31
C HIS A 57 -13.01 -1.41 -10.11
N TYR A 58 -12.02 -0.94 -10.87
CA TYR A 58 -12.16 0.20 -11.76
C TYR A 58 -12.46 -0.27 -13.18
N GLU A 59 -13.74 -0.34 -13.56
CA GLU A 59 -14.22 -0.92 -14.83
C GLU A 59 -13.50 -0.33 -16.06
N ASN A 60 -13.32 0.99 -16.10
CA ASN A 60 -12.71 1.69 -17.25
C ASN A 60 -11.22 1.38 -17.45
N THR A 61 -10.52 0.90 -16.42
CA THR A 61 -9.06 0.67 -16.46
C THR A 61 -8.68 -0.79 -16.24
N LYS A 62 -9.66 -1.65 -15.93
CA LYS A 62 -9.47 -3.04 -15.50
C LYS A 62 -8.52 -3.17 -14.29
N LEU A 63 -8.34 -2.10 -13.52
CA LEU A 63 -7.52 -2.11 -12.32
C LEU A 63 -8.34 -2.62 -11.13
N THR A 64 -7.75 -3.52 -10.36
CA THR A 64 -8.31 -4.01 -9.10
C THR A 64 -7.34 -3.67 -7.97
N PHE A 65 -7.87 -3.06 -6.91
CA PHE A 65 -7.12 -2.73 -5.70
C PHE A 65 -7.80 -3.32 -4.47
N ASP A 66 -7.01 -3.84 -3.54
CA ASP A 66 -7.45 -4.13 -2.20
C ASP A 66 -7.18 -2.93 -1.29
N VAL A 67 -8.17 -2.58 -0.48
CA VAL A 67 -8.13 -1.46 0.45
C VAL A 67 -7.85 -1.99 1.83
N TYR A 68 -6.85 -1.40 2.49
CA TYR A 68 -6.54 -1.66 3.89
C TYR A 68 -6.63 -0.37 4.71
N LYS A 69 -6.96 -0.53 5.98
CA LYS A 69 -6.86 0.49 7.03
C LYS A 69 -5.93 -0.02 8.12
N GLY A 70 -4.62 0.17 7.90
CA GLY A 70 -3.57 -0.34 8.78
C GLY A 70 -3.03 0.75 9.70
N LYS A 71 -2.33 0.35 10.77
CA LYS A 71 -1.58 1.30 11.59
C LYS A 71 -0.15 1.44 11.07
N CYS A 72 0.24 2.64 10.67
CA CYS A 72 1.61 2.96 10.27
C CYS A 72 2.31 3.75 11.37
N LEU A 73 3.61 3.50 11.57
CA LEU A 73 4.43 4.37 12.41
C LEU A 73 4.76 5.63 11.60
N SER A 74 4.33 6.78 12.10
CA SER A 74 4.61 8.07 11.48
C SER A 74 6.06 8.51 11.76
N PRO A 75 6.58 9.48 11.01
CA PRO A 75 7.89 10.07 11.29
C PRO A 75 7.99 10.76 12.67
N SER A 76 6.86 11.15 13.27
CA SER A 76 6.83 11.69 14.64
C SER A 76 6.88 10.61 15.72
N GLY A 77 6.87 9.32 15.33
CA GLY A 77 6.92 8.18 16.23
C GLY A 77 5.55 7.75 16.77
N GLU A 78 4.45 8.27 16.22
CA GLU A 78 3.10 7.90 16.61
C GLU A 78 2.51 6.88 15.64
N TYR A 79 1.64 6.00 16.11
CA TYR A 79 0.90 5.09 15.22
C TYR A 79 -0.37 5.76 14.73
N GLU A 80 -0.45 5.93 13.41
CA GLU A 80 -1.59 6.55 12.73
C GLU A 80 -2.36 5.49 11.92
N GLU A 81 -3.69 5.60 11.90
CA GLU A 81 -4.50 4.79 10.97
C GLU A 81 -4.34 5.35 9.57
N VAL A 82 -3.88 4.52 8.65
CA VAL A 82 -3.66 4.88 7.25
C VAL A 82 -4.54 4.02 6.36
N TYR A 83 -5.29 4.71 5.50
CA TYR A 83 -5.98 4.12 4.39
C TYR A 83 -5.03 3.96 3.21
N MET A 84 -4.95 2.76 2.66
CA MET A 84 -4.12 2.45 1.51
C MET A 84 -4.82 1.55 0.49
N LYS A 85 -4.56 1.80 -0.80
CA LYS A 85 -5.00 0.94 -1.91
C LYS A 85 -3.81 0.20 -2.48
N LEU A 86 -3.82 -1.12 -2.38
CA LEU A 86 -2.73 -2.00 -2.80
C LEU A 86 -3.15 -2.83 -4.01
N LYS A 87 -2.22 -3.06 -4.93
CA LYS A 87 -2.36 -4.10 -5.94
C LYS A 87 -1.03 -4.75 -6.28
N LEU A 88 -1.07 -5.97 -6.79
CA LEU A 88 0.11 -6.55 -7.43
C LEU A 88 0.30 -5.96 -8.83
N GLY A 89 1.51 -5.48 -9.11
CA GLY A 89 1.97 -5.07 -10.43
C GLY A 89 2.93 -6.10 -11.01
N CYS A 90 3.04 -6.13 -12.34
CA CYS A 90 4.02 -6.94 -13.06
C CYS A 90 4.65 -6.07 -14.17
N LYS A 91 5.72 -5.36 -13.85
CA LYS A 91 6.55 -4.65 -14.84
C LYS A 91 7.99 -5.11 -14.70
N GLY A 92 8.30 -6.24 -15.34
CA GLY A 92 9.61 -6.90 -15.24
C GLY A 92 9.70 -7.84 -14.03
N GLU A 93 9.29 -7.37 -12.86
CA GLU A 93 9.20 -8.15 -11.61
C GLU A 93 7.86 -7.88 -10.90
N ILE A 94 7.49 -8.75 -9.95
CA ILE A 94 6.26 -8.60 -9.16
C ILE A 94 6.51 -7.51 -8.10
N CYS A 95 5.61 -6.54 -8.00
CA CYS A 95 5.72 -5.43 -7.06
C CYS A 95 4.38 -5.11 -6.39
N VAL A 96 4.40 -4.38 -5.29
CA VAL A 96 3.20 -3.82 -4.64
C VAL A 96 3.03 -2.38 -5.11
N GLU A 97 1.97 -2.13 -5.87
CA GLU A 97 1.64 -0.81 -6.37
C GLU A 97 0.60 -0.12 -5.46
N ILE A 98 0.91 1.11 -5.04
CA ILE A 98 0.11 1.92 -4.12
C ILE A 98 -0.72 2.93 -4.91
N GLY A 99 -2.03 2.76 -4.91
CA GLY A 99 -2.98 3.63 -5.64
C GLY A 99 -3.50 4.81 -4.82
N SER A 100 -3.38 4.78 -3.49
CA SER A 100 -3.74 5.88 -2.57
C SER A 100 -3.08 5.61 -1.22
N PHE A 101 -2.71 6.68 -0.50
CA PHE A 101 -2.16 6.63 0.86
C PHE A 101 -2.59 7.90 1.60
N HIS A 102 -3.40 7.78 2.65
CA HIS A 102 -3.89 8.92 3.42
C HIS A 102 -4.32 8.53 4.84
N LEU A 103 -4.31 9.51 5.74
CA LEU A 103 -4.95 9.43 7.06
C LEU A 103 -6.49 9.37 6.94
#